data_AF-X0T3W3-F1
#
_entry.id   AF-X0T3W3-F1
#
_cell.length_a   1.000
_cell.length_b   1.000
_cell.length_c   1.000
_cell.angle_alpha   90.00
_cell.angle_beta   90.00
_cell.angle_gamma   90.00
#
_symmetry.space_group_name_H-M   'P 1'
#
loop_
_entity.id
_entity.type
_entity.pdbx_description
1 polymer ?
#
loop_
_entity_poly.entity_id
_entity_poly.type
_entity_poly.pdbx_seq_one_letter_code
_entity_poly.pdbx_strand_id
1 'polypeptide(L)'
;MATTGIFYFDGPSFADATSAFTDASLLTFAADGFYSIGSIYREQTAGLLGPVTSCPSCVSSCVGGAYGFIANSQYIPSETTGVYKFFIDPGTDTGAVRVRVNPIDAQVKFTWSYNNVSASEYTNINNGYLQGVIGKITPGSGIGATCTNFAGALLTNAAGSNGNTTAGTVFNYDISTGAWINSGAATTLGPYTNEVAGGVTFTTGSPGECYMAIPKPTASTPQLTSNLIEIQIEVVCTLAEFEVEVFCPTPLVGFQATSTASVSNAEACSRTYNTTYYNMPANGASNTGVNPGFPQEKDWLFTDENGEFPVADGFWLIKSSPAPLTAQTNYSAEVEN
;
A
#
# COMPACT_ATOMS: atom_id res chain seq x y z
N MET A 1 -5.60 14.45 24.66
CA MET A 1 -6.14 13.41 23.76
C MET A 1 -7.63 13.63 23.71
N ALA A 2 -8.21 13.86 22.53
CA ALA A 2 -9.65 13.99 22.40
C ALA A 2 -10.29 12.62 22.67
N THR A 3 -11.33 12.59 23.48
CA THR A 3 -12.04 11.36 23.85
C THR A 3 -13.38 11.33 23.14
N THR A 4 -13.70 10.20 22.50
CA THR A 4 -15.03 10.02 21.91
C THR A 4 -16.09 10.05 23.01
N GLY A 5 -17.13 10.85 22.83
CA GLY A 5 -18.23 11.00 23.77
C GLY A 5 -19.54 11.33 23.06
N ILE A 6 -20.65 11.21 23.78
CA ILE A 6 -21.96 11.62 23.29
C ILE A 6 -22.16 13.09 23.66
N PHE A 7 -22.36 13.93 22.65
CA PHE A 7 -22.68 15.35 22.79
C PHE A 7 -23.94 15.68 21.99
N TYR A 8 -24.65 16.71 22.42
CA TYR A 8 -25.86 17.21 21.78
C TYR A 8 -25.60 18.63 21.28
N PHE A 9 -26.31 19.09 20.26
CA PHE A 9 -26.15 20.45 19.72
C PHE A 9 -27.51 21.02 19.28
N ASP A 10 -27.61 22.35 19.31
CA ASP A 10 -28.84 23.12 19.09
C ASP A 10 -29.09 23.47 17.62
N GLY A 11 -28.96 22.49 16.73
CA GLY A 11 -29.15 22.70 15.30
C GLY A 11 -29.43 21.42 14.53
N PRO A 12 -29.84 21.54 13.25
CA PRO A 12 -30.06 20.39 12.38
C PRO A 12 -28.75 19.68 11.99
N SER A 13 -27.62 20.35 12.13
CA SER A 13 -26.28 19.80 11.88
C SER A 13 -25.26 20.45 12.82
N PHE A 14 -24.11 19.80 13.02
CA PHE A 14 -23.00 20.39 13.77
C PHE A 14 -22.40 21.62 13.08
N ALA A 15 -22.60 21.78 11.77
CA ALA A 15 -22.18 22.97 11.03
C ALA A 15 -23.05 24.18 11.34
N ASP A 16 -24.35 23.97 11.58
CA ASP A 16 -25.33 25.04 11.80
C ASP A 16 -25.59 25.33 13.29
N ALA A 17 -25.07 24.48 14.19
CA ALA A 17 -25.26 24.63 15.63
C ALA A 17 -24.62 25.91 16.19
N THR A 18 -25.18 26.45 17.26
CA THR A 18 -24.59 27.55 18.02
C THR A 18 -23.81 27.07 19.24
N SER A 19 -24.16 25.91 19.78
CA SER A 19 -23.61 25.39 21.03
C SER A 19 -23.61 23.86 21.06
N ALA A 20 -22.65 23.29 21.80
CA ALA A 20 -22.57 21.87 22.16
C ALA A 20 -22.90 21.68 23.65
N PHE A 21 -23.59 20.58 23.95
CA PHE A 21 -24.16 20.26 25.27
C PHE A 21 -23.82 18.82 25.67
N THR A 22 -23.78 18.56 26.97
CA THR A 22 -23.57 17.20 27.53
C THR A 22 -24.87 16.45 27.80
N ASP A 23 -26.03 17.11 27.66
CA ASP A 23 -27.35 16.52 27.91
C ASP A 23 -28.33 16.76 26.76
N ALA A 24 -29.25 15.81 26.57
CA ALA A 24 -30.24 15.84 25.50
C ALA A 24 -31.27 16.97 25.67
N SER A 25 -31.42 17.53 26.88
CA SER A 25 -32.29 18.67 27.15
C SER A 25 -31.65 20.02 26.80
N LEU A 26 -30.38 20.03 26.36
CA LEU A 26 -29.62 21.22 25.97
C LEU A 26 -29.51 22.26 27.11
N LEU A 27 -29.37 21.80 28.35
CA LEU A 27 -29.30 22.68 29.53
C LEU A 27 -27.87 22.94 30.02
N THR A 28 -26.97 21.99 29.78
CA THR A 28 -25.59 22.01 30.26
C THR A 28 -24.65 22.09 29.06
N PHE A 29 -24.00 23.24 28.89
CA PHE A 29 -22.97 23.37 27.87
C PHE A 29 -21.87 22.34 28.09
N ALA A 30 -21.37 21.79 26.98
CA ALA A 30 -20.10 21.08 26.99
C ALA A 30 -18.97 22.03 27.42
N ALA A 31 -17.90 21.46 27.98
CA ALA A 31 -16.76 22.25 28.41
C ALA A 31 -16.15 23.07 27.26
N ASP A 32 -15.38 24.11 27.56
CA ASP A 32 -14.63 24.82 26.54
C ASP A 32 -13.57 23.89 25.92
N GLY A 33 -13.43 23.92 24.60
CA GLY A 33 -12.51 23.06 23.87
C GLY A 33 -12.92 22.78 22.42
N PHE A 34 -12.12 21.97 21.73
CA PHE A 34 -12.38 21.60 20.34
C PHE A 34 -13.27 20.36 20.24
N TYR A 35 -14.31 20.47 19.43
CA TYR A 35 -15.26 19.41 19.11
C TYR A 35 -15.21 19.13 17.61
N SER A 36 -15.28 17.85 17.23
CA SER A 36 -15.27 17.45 15.81
C SER A 36 -16.37 16.43 15.53
N ILE A 37 -17.02 16.59 14.38
CA ILE A 37 -17.97 15.64 13.80
C ILE A 37 -17.68 15.59 12.30
N GLY A 38 -17.43 14.38 11.78
CA GLY A 38 -17.08 14.18 10.38
C GLY A 38 -15.80 14.92 10.00
N SER A 39 -15.86 15.76 8.97
CA SER A 39 -14.72 16.50 8.42
C SER A 39 -14.58 17.93 8.92
N ILE A 40 -15.35 18.33 9.95
CA ILE A 40 -15.28 19.67 10.53
C ILE A 40 -15.01 19.62 12.04
N TYR A 41 -14.29 20.62 12.51
CA TYR A 41 -14.10 20.89 13.93
C TYR A 41 -14.42 22.36 14.24
N ARG A 42 -14.82 22.59 15.48
CA ARG A 42 -15.17 23.91 16.01
C ARG A 42 -14.71 23.99 17.45
N GLU A 43 -14.20 25.15 17.85
CA GLU A 43 -13.91 25.44 19.25
C GLU A 43 -15.17 25.95 19.93
N GLN A 44 -15.52 25.38 21.08
CA GLN A 44 -16.49 25.97 22.00
C GLN A 44 -15.78 26.85 23.02
N THR A 45 -16.26 28.07 23.19
CA THR A 45 -15.81 28.98 24.25
C THR A 45 -17.01 29.66 24.90
N ALA A 46 -17.12 29.54 26.23
CA ALA A 46 -18.24 30.06 27.01
C ALA A 46 -19.62 29.63 26.46
N GLY A 47 -19.71 28.39 25.99
CA GLY A 47 -20.93 27.82 25.43
C GLY A 47 -21.25 28.25 23.99
N LEU A 48 -20.38 28.99 23.30
CA LEU A 48 -20.57 29.35 21.88
C LEU A 48 -19.57 28.59 21.00
N LEU A 49 -20.08 27.93 19.97
CA LEU A 49 -19.25 27.31 18.93
C LEU A 49 -18.74 28.37 17.95
N GLY A 50 -17.43 28.41 17.78
CA GLY A 50 -16.73 29.22 16.79
C GLY A 50 -17.05 28.84 15.34
N PRO A 51 -16.36 29.46 14.36
CA PRO A 51 -16.60 29.20 12.95
C PRO A 51 -16.35 27.74 12.59
N VAL A 52 -17.10 27.24 11.61
CA VAL A 52 -16.88 25.92 11.01
C VAL A 52 -15.49 25.92 10.37
N THR A 53 -14.62 25.05 10.85
CA THR A 53 -13.30 24.83 10.27
C THR A 53 -13.22 23.40 9.78
N SER A 54 -12.74 23.20 8.55
CA SER A 54 -12.47 21.84 8.05
C SER A 54 -11.32 21.25 8.85
N CYS A 55 -11.49 20.02 9.33
CA CYS A 55 -10.39 19.24 9.85
C CYS A 55 -9.30 19.19 8.77
N PRO A 56 -8.03 19.53 9.09
CA PRO A 56 -6.92 19.18 8.20
C PRO A 56 -7.06 17.69 7.90
N SER A 57 -6.99 17.30 6.62
CA SER A 57 -7.12 15.88 6.31
C SER A 57 -5.95 15.16 7.01
N CYS A 58 -6.28 14.21 7.88
CA CYS A 58 -5.30 13.27 8.41
C CYS A 58 -4.97 12.16 7.40
N VAL A 59 -5.57 12.24 6.22
CA VAL A 59 -5.44 11.28 5.12
C VAL A 59 -5.03 12.02 3.85
N SER A 60 -4.12 11.42 3.10
CA SER A 60 -3.82 11.82 1.72
C SER A 60 -5.01 11.46 0.83
N SER A 61 -5.35 12.28 -0.17
CA SER A 61 -6.48 12.00 -1.06
C SER A 61 -6.06 12.00 -2.52
N CYS A 62 -6.66 11.09 -3.29
CA CYS A 62 -6.53 11.02 -4.74
C CYS A 62 -7.31 12.08 -5.52
N VAL A 63 -8.00 12.98 -4.83
CA VAL A 63 -8.77 14.06 -5.46
C VAL A 63 -7.85 15.03 -6.18
N GLY A 64 -8.15 15.27 -7.46
CA GLY A 64 -7.40 16.21 -8.29
C GLY A 64 -6.15 15.63 -8.97
N GLY A 65 -5.99 14.29 -8.99
CA GLY A 65 -4.89 13.63 -9.69
C GLY A 65 -3.56 13.74 -8.96
N ALA A 66 -3.57 13.85 -7.63
CA ALA A 66 -2.37 13.88 -6.82
C ALA A 66 -1.64 12.54 -6.89
N TYR A 67 -0.48 12.53 -7.58
CA TYR A 67 0.48 11.44 -7.55
C TYR A 67 1.56 11.77 -6.52
N GLY A 68 2.00 10.76 -5.76
CA GLY A 68 3.24 10.83 -5.00
C GLY A 68 3.11 11.26 -3.55
N PHE A 69 2.79 10.30 -2.68
CA PHE A 69 2.84 10.49 -1.23
C PHE A 69 4.00 9.69 -0.64
N ILE A 70 4.88 10.36 0.14
CA ILE A 70 6.16 9.85 0.66
C ILE A 70 7.18 9.48 -0.46
N ALA A 71 7.26 10.32 -1.50
CA ALA A 71 8.20 10.13 -2.62
C ALA A 71 9.70 10.28 -2.25
N ASN A 72 10.01 10.69 -1.00
CA ASN A 72 11.38 10.83 -0.51
C ASN A 72 11.72 9.70 0.47
N SER A 73 12.99 9.31 0.48
CA SER A 73 13.53 8.29 1.38
C SER A 73 13.23 8.64 2.85
N GLN A 74 12.67 7.67 3.57
CA GLN A 74 12.32 7.75 4.98
C GLN A 74 13.36 7.00 5.79
N TYR A 75 14.14 7.75 6.58
CA TYR A 75 15.12 7.17 7.48
C TYR A 75 14.52 6.96 8.88
N ILE A 76 14.55 5.70 9.34
CA ILE A 76 14.13 5.29 10.67
C ILE A 76 15.37 5.04 11.54
N PRO A 77 15.56 5.80 12.64
CA PRO A 77 16.80 5.77 13.42
C PRO A 77 16.97 4.47 14.24
N SER A 78 18.14 4.35 14.88
CA SER A 78 18.69 3.15 15.50
C SER A 78 17.89 2.51 16.65
N GLU A 79 16.78 3.09 17.09
CA GLU A 79 16.08 2.68 18.32
C GLU A 79 14.61 2.25 18.10
N THR A 80 14.07 2.36 16.88
CA THR A 80 12.63 2.25 16.66
C THR A 80 12.26 1.15 15.66
N THR A 81 12.17 -0.09 16.15
CA THR A 81 11.39 -1.13 15.46
C THR A 81 9.91 -0.94 15.70
N GLY A 82 9.09 -1.31 14.73
CA GLY A 82 7.67 -1.09 14.87
C GLY A 82 6.87 -1.19 13.60
N VAL A 83 5.62 -0.78 13.75
CA VAL A 83 4.64 -0.73 12.69
C VAL A 83 4.38 0.73 12.37
N TYR A 84 4.70 1.13 11.15
CA TYR A 84 4.51 2.48 10.64
C TYR A 84 3.30 2.50 9.72
N LYS A 85 2.29 3.29 10.05
CA LYS A 85 0.99 3.30 9.36
C LYS A 85 0.70 4.64 8.73
N PHE A 86 0.18 4.62 7.52
CA PHE A 86 -0.45 5.78 6.91
C PHE A 86 -1.67 5.38 6.11
N PHE A 87 -2.56 6.35 5.93
CA PHE A 87 -3.88 6.13 5.33
C PHE A 87 -4.06 7.02 4.11
N ILE A 88 -4.69 6.44 3.09
CA ILE A 88 -4.99 7.12 1.84
C ILE A 88 -6.47 6.98 1.55
N ASP A 89 -7.10 8.08 1.17
CA ASP A 89 -8.39 8.09 0.51
C ASP A 89 -8.20 7.89 -1.00
N PRO A 90 -8.59 6.73 -1.55
CA PRO A 90 -8.41 6.44 -2.97
C PRO A 90 -9.41 7.19 -3.87
N GLY A 91 -10.22 8.12 -3.34
CA GLY A 91 -11.12 8.97 -4.12
C GLY A 91 -12.33 8.22 -4.70
N THR A 92 -12.90 8.73 -5.79
CA THR A 92 -14.08 8.13 -6.45
C THR A 92 -13.75 7.20 -7.62
N ASP A 93 -12.56 7.33 -8.20
CA ASP A 93 -12.15 6.59 -9.40
C ASP A 93 -12.01 5.09 -9.13
N THR A 94 -12.20 4.25 -10.14
CA THR A 94 -12.00 2.79 -10.06
C THR A 94 -10.75 2.37 -10.81
N GLY A 95 -10.25 1.17 -10.53
CA GLY A 95 -9.07 0.60 -11.19
C GLY A 95 -8.07 0.02 -10.20
N ALA A 96 -6.87 -0.26 -10.69
CA ALA A 96 -5.76 -0.69 -9.84
C ALA A 96 -5.08 0.52 -9.21
N VAL A 97 -4.90 0.49 -7.89
CA VAL A 97 -4.00 1.39 -7.18
C VAL A 97 -2.63 0.75 -7.17
N ARG A 98 -1.66 1.42 -7.81
CA ARG A 98 -0.26 0.99 -7.80
C ARG A 98 0.44 1.58 -6.59
N VAL A 99 1.29 0.79 -5.95
CA VAL A 99 2.18 1.25 -4.88
C VAL A 99 3.62 0.93 -5.27
N ARG A 100 4.47 1.94 -5.40
CA ARG A 100 5.92 1.74 -5.47
C ARG A 100 6.46 1.67 -4.05
N VAL A 101 7.26 0.66 -3.75
CA VAL A 101 8.04 0.59 -2.51
C VAL A 101 9.50 0.38 -2.87
N ASN A 102 10.41 0.90 -2.06
CA ASN A 102 11.83 0.61 -2.20
C ASN A 102 12.38 0.34 -0.81
N PRO A 103 12.77 -0.90 -0.48
CA PRO A 103 13.37 -1.19 0.82
C PRO A 103 14.80 -0.66 0.92
N ILE A 104 15.39 -0.14 -0.17
CA ILE A 104 16.80 0.28 -0.25
C ILE A 104 17.67 -0.88 0.24
N ASP A 105 18.36 -0.76 1.38
CA ASP A 105 19.16 -1.84 1.97
C ASP A 105 18.49 -2.45 3.21
N ALA A 106 17.31 -1.98 3.61
CA ALA A 106 16.60 -2.44 4.79
C ALA A 106 15.83 -3.75 4.55
N GLN A 107 15.57 -4.46 5.64
CA GLN A 107 14.63 -5.58 5.68
C GLN A 107 13.30 -5.04 6.23
N VAL A 108 12.30 -4.90 5.37
CA VAL A 108 11.01 -4.30 5.70
C VAL A 108 9.89 -5.06 5.01
N LYS A 109 8.72 -5.08 5.63
CA LYS A 109 7.50 -5.63 5.02
C LYS A 109 6.49 -4.52 4.86
N PHE A 110 5.99 -4.33 3.64
CA PHE A 110 4.85 -3.48 3.37
C PHE A 110 3.60 -4.36 3.26
N THR A 111 2.52 -3.91 3.86
CA THR A 111 1.23 -4.57 3.80
C THR A 111 0.21 -3.51 3.47
N TRP A 112 -0.52 -3.66 2.39
CA TRP A 112 -1.71 -2.84 2.18
C TRP A 112 -2.92 -3.54 2.75
N SER A 113 -3.92 -2.77 3.18
CA SER A 113 -5.24 -3.27 3.54
C SER A 113 -6.32 -2.38 2.95
N TYR A 114 -7.27 -3.00 2.26
CA TYR A 114 -8.41 -2.32 1.64
C TYR A 114 -9.59 -3.29 1.50
N ASN A 115 -10.80 -2.86 1.88
CA ASN A 115 -12.02 -3.69 1.81
C ASN A 115 -11.90 -5.09 2.45
N ASN A 116 -11.21 -5.19 3.60
CA ASN A 116 -10.91 -6.45 4.31
C ASN A 116 -9.99 -7.43 3.58
N VAL A 117 -9.36 -7.00 2.48
CA VAL A 117 -8.29 -7.72 1.82
C VAL A 117 -6.97 -7.08 2.22
N SER A 118 -5.95 -7.91 2.44
CA SER A 118 -4.60 -7.46 2.75
C SER A 118 -3.59 -8.33 2.01
N ALA A 119 -2.51 -7.72 1.51
CA ALA A 119 -1.42 -8.46 0.88
C ALA A 119 -0.06 -7.80 1.12
N SER A 120 0.98 -8.63 1.04
CA SER A 120 2.40 -8.27 1.13
C SER A 120 3.17 -8.93 -0.01
N GLU A 121 2.64 -8.79 -1.21
CA GLU A 121 3.16 -9.36 -2.44
C GLU A 121 3.64 -8.21 -3.33
N TYR A 122 4.73 -8.45 -4.05
CA TYR A 122 5.39 -7.43 -4.86
C TYR A 122 5.89 -8.04 -6.16
N THR A 123 6.07 -7.17 -7.15
CA THR A 123 6.91 -7.46 -8.31
C THR A 123 8.02 -6.42 -8.49
N ASN A 124 9.19 -6.83 -8.98
CA ASN A 124 10.21 -5.91 -9.47
C ASN A 124 10.92 -6.44 -10.73
N ILE A 125 11.60 -5.54 -11.44
CA ILE A 125 12.34 -5.88 -12.67
C ILE A 125 13.56 -6.78 -12.43
N ASN A 126 14.11 -6.77 -11.22
CA ASN A 126 15.35 -7.50 -10.92
C ASN A 126 15.09 -8.96 -10.56
N ASN A 127 14.06 -9.22 -9.75
CA ASN A 127 13.81 -10.50 -9.09
C ASN A 127 12.46 -11.12 -9.43
N GLY A 128 11.51 -10.37 -9.98
CA GLY A 128 10.17 -10.88 -10.26
C GLY A 128 9.30 -10.84 -9.00
N TYR A 129 8.58 -11.93 -8.77
CA TYR A 129 7.72 -12.07 -7.60
C TYR A 129 8.52 -12.07 -6.29
N LEU A 130 8.07 -11.25 -5.34
CA LEU A 130 8.60 -11.18 -3.98
C LEU A 130 7.41 -11.20 -3.01
N GLN A 131 7.61 -11.67 -1.77
CA GLN A 131 6.56 -11.64 -0.75
C GLN A 131 7.10 -11.48 0.68
N GLY A 132 6.21 -11.08 1.59
CA GLY A 132 6.52 -10.94 3.02
C GLY A 132 7.52 -9.82 3.29
N VAL A 133 8.53 -10.10 4.13
CA VAL A 133 9.65 -9.17 4.38
C VAL A 133 10.63 -9.23 3.21
N ILE A 134 10.84 -8.10 2.54
CA ILE A 134 11.78 -7.96 1.44
C ILE A 134 13.01 -7.17 1.87
N GLY A 135 14.12 -7.37 1.16
CA GLY A 135 15.37 -6.67 1.44
C GLY A 135 16.59 -7.44 0.99
N LYS A 136 17.76 -7.05 1.50
CA LYS A 136 19.04 -7.68 1.21
C LYS A 136 19.38 -8.77 2.24
N ILE A 137 19.93 -9.90 1.79
CA ILE A 137 20.32 -11.04 2.67
C ILE A 137 21.39 -10.64 3.69
N THR A 138 22.34 -9.80 3.30
CA THR A 138 23.40 -9.28 4.17
C THR A 138 23.43 -7.77 4.04
N PRO A 139 22.57 -7.08 4.80
CA PRO A 139 22.59 -5.64 4.78
C PRO A 139 23.88 -5.14 5.47
N GLY A 140 24.37 -3.97 5.05
CA GLY A 140 25.68 -3.46 5.47
C GLY A 140 25.74 -3.12 6.96
N SER A 141 26.92 -2.77 7.47
CA SER A 141 27.13 -2.34 8.88
C SER A 141 26.58 -0.92 9.20
N GLY A 142 25.57 -0.46 8.45
CA GLY A 142 25.00 0.88 8.50
C GLY A 142 23.50 0.83 8.25
N ILE A 143 22.99 1.62 7.29
CA ILE A 143 21.59 1.50 6.86
C ILE A 143 21.30 0.05 6.46
N GLY A 144 20.23 -0.49 7.03
CA GLY A 144 19.80 -1.87 6.87
C GLY A 144 20.42 -2.89 7.82
N ALA A 145 21.32 -2.53 8.75
CA ALA A 145 22.09 -3.44 9.60
C ALA A 145 21.46 -4.80 9.96
N THR A 146 22.30 -5.85 9.98
CA THR A 146 21.92 -7.25 10.24
C THR A 146 20.89 -7.38 11.37
N CYS A 147 19.75 -7.98 11.05
CA CYS A 147 18.62 -8.06 11.95
C CYS A 147 18.81 -9.12 13.03
N THR A 148 19.10 -8.72 14.28
CA THR A 148 19.24 -9.63 15.42
C THR A 148 18.13 -9.51 16.47
N ASN A 149 17.05 -8.79 16.14
CA ASN A 149 15.98 -8.43 17.09
C ASN A 149 15.08 -9.60 17.54
N PHE A 150 15.34 -10.82 17.06
CA PHE A 150 14.53 -12.03 17.30
C PHE A 150 15.23 -12.97 18.28
N ALA A 151 15.48 -12.49 19.50
CA ALA A 151 16.25 -13.21 20.52
C ALA A 151 17.65 -13.68 20.03
N GLY A 152 18.30 -12.86 19.20
CA GLY A 152 19.59 -13.17 18.58
C GLY A 152 19.52 -13.99 17.29
N ALA A 153 18.33 -14.40 16.83
CA ALA A 153 18.15 -15.04 15.54
C ALA A 153 18.22 -14.01 14.39
N LEU A 154 18.84 -14.43 13.29
CA LEU A 154 18.90 -13.69 12.04
C LEU A 154 17.69 -14.02 11.16
N LEU A 155 17.12 -13.01 10.50
CA LEU A 155 16.21 -13.30 9.39
C LEU A 155 17.01 -13.76 8.17
N THR A 156 16.61 -14.88 7.60
CA THR A 156 17.18 -15.44 6.36
C THR A 156 16.08 -16.08 5.52
N ASN A 157 16.31 -16.32 4.23
CA ASN A 157 15.31 -17.02 3.39
C ASN A 157 14.99 -18.43 3.89
N ALA A 158 15.99 -19.16 4.40
CA ALA A 158 15.83 -20.55 4.82
C ALA A 158 14.98 -20.71 6.08
N ALA A 159 15.09 -19.75 7.01
CA ALA A 159 14.51 -19.85 8.34
C ALA A 159 13.48 -18.76 8.65
N GLY A 160 13.44 -17.66 7.91
CA GLY A 160 12.79 -16.42 8.38
C GLY A 160 13.34 -16.07 9.76
N SER A 161 12.45 -15.82 10.72
CA SER A 161 12.77 -15.74 12.16
C SER A 161 12.52 -17.06 12.90
N ASN A 162 12.35 -18.19 12.19
CA ASN A 162 11.80 -19.46 12.69
C ASN A 162 10.43 -19.30 13.35
N GLY A 163 9.61 -18.35 12.85
CA GLY A 163 8.33 -18.01 13.45
C GLY A 163 8.44 -17.26 14.78
N ASN A 164 9.62 -16.77 15.15
CA ASN A 164 9.74 -15.88 16.31
C ASN A 164 9.13 -14.51 16.03
N THR A 165 8.71 -13.85 17.10
CA THR A 165 8.23 -12.48 17.09
C THR A 165 9.23 -11.55 17.78
N THR A 166 9.07 -10.25 17.57
CA THR A 166 9.78 -9.23 18.33
C THR A 166 8.84 -8.10 18.73
N ALA A 167 9.16 -7.39 19.82
CA ALA A 167 8.37 -6.25 20.26
C ALA A 167 8.67 -5.02 19.39
N GLY A 168 7.65 -4.19 19.19
CA GLY A 168 7.78 -2.92 18.52
C GLY A 168 6.79 -1.90 19.06
N THR A 169 6.78 -0.72 18.44
CA THR A 169 5.82 0.34 18.72
C THR A 169 5.06 0.74 17.46
N VAL A 170 3.87 1.31 17.60
CA VAL A 170 3.07 1.78 16.46
C VAL A 170 3.33 3.26 16.24
N PHE A 171 3.59 3.63 14.99
CA PHE A 171 3.76 5.00 14.53
C PHE A 171 2.69 5.32 13.48
N ASN A 172 2.14 6.51 13.53
CA ASN A 172 1.20 7.02 12.52
C ASN A 172 1.86 8.17 11.77
N TYR A 173 1.76 8.18 10.45
CA TYR A 173 2.24 9.29 9.64
C TYR A 173 1.33 10.49 9.81
N ASP A 174 1.92 11.63 10.16
CA ASP A 174 1.25 12.92 10.18
C ASP A 174 1.62 13.68 8.90
N ILE A 175 0.68 13.72 7.97
CA ILE A 175 0.83 14.40 6.69
C ILE A 175 1.08 15.91 6.84
N SER A 176 0.59 16.53 7.92
CA SER A 176 0.72 17.97 8.12
C SER A 176 2.15 18.38 8.48
N THR A 177 2.87 17.49 9.16
CA THR A 177 4.26 17.69 9.59
C THR A 177 5.26 16.91 8.74
N GLY A 178 4.79 15.94 7.95
CA GLY A 178 5.61 15.04 7.16
C GLY A 178 6.41 14.06 8.02
N ALA A 179 5.94 13.73 9.23
CA ALA A 179 6.68 12.98 10.23
C ALA A 179 5.92 11.76 10.76
N TRP A 180 6.68 10.76 11.23
CA TRP A 180 6.13 9.59 11.95
C TRP A 180 5.94 9.92 13.43
N ILE A 181 4.70 9.84 13.90
CA ILE A 181 4.35 10.14 15.29
C ILE A 181 4.18 8.83 16.07
N ASN A 182 4.96 8.67 17.13
CA ASN A 182 4.81 7.52 18.03
C ASN A 182 3.45 7.58 18.74
N SER A 183 2.64 6.54 18.56
CA SER A 183 1.30 6.45 19.19
C SER A 183 1.34 6.02 20.66
N GLY A 184 2.49 5.56 21.15
CA GLY A 184 2.66 4.95 22.47
C GLY A 184 2.11 3.52 22.57
N ALA A 185 1.49 2.99 21.52
CA ALA A 185 0.97 1.63 21.49
C ALA A 185 2.09 0.62 21.22
N ALA A 186 2.18 -0.40 22.06
CA ALA A 186 3.03 -1.56 21.81
C ALA A 186 2.41 -2.45 20.73
N THR A 187 3.27 -3.11 19.95
CA THR A 187 2.87 -4.09 18.94
C THR A 187 3.84 -5.27 18.91
N THR A 188 3.41 -6.36 18.31
CA THR A 188 4.21 -7.56 18.08
C THR A 188 4.46 -7.68 16.57
N LEU A 189 5.73 -7.73 16.18
CA LEU A 189 6.17 -7.96 14.82
C LEU A 189 6.34 -9.47 14.56
N GLY A 190 6.02 -9.92 13.35
CA GLY A 190 6.01 -11.33 12.98
C GLY A 190 4.75 -12.07 13.47
N PRO A 191 4.74 -13.41 13.49
CA PRO A 191 5.88 -14.30 13.22
C PRO A 191 6.31 -14.28 11.75
N TYR A 192 7.61 -14.41 11.48
CA TYR A 192 8.14 -14.51 10.11
C TYR A 192 8.58 -15.94 9.82
N THR A 193 7.89 -16.57 8.89
CA THR A 193 8.22 -17.88 8.36
C THR A 193 9.33 -17.77 7.29
N ASN A 194 9.79 -18.91 6.78
CA ASN A 194 10.75 -18.95 5.68
C ASN A 194 10.11 -18.51 4.35
N GLU A 195 10.94 -18.40 3.32
CA GLU A 195 10.52 -17.97 1.97
C GLU A 195 9.46 -18.88 1.36
N VAL A 196 9.60 -20.20 1.51
CA VAL A 196 8.63 -21.19 1.00
C VAL A 196 7.23 -21.00 1.60
N ALA A 197 7.15 -20.47 2.82
CA ALA A 197 5.89 -20.17 3.51
C ALA A 197 5.49 -18.69 3.42
N GLY A 198 6.11 -17.92 2.52
CA GLY A 198 5.79 -16.51 2.24
C GLY A 198 6.15 -15.52 3.34
N GLY A 199 6.98 -15.91 4.31
CA GLY A 199 7.33 -15.03 5.42
C GLY A 199 8.38 -13.97 5.08
N VAL A 200 9.32 -14.31 4.20
CA VAL A 200 10.44 -13.45 3.78
C VAL A 200 10.84 -13.71 2.33
N THR A 201 11.40 -12.72 1.63
CA THR A 201 12.04 -12.90 0.33
C THR A 201 13.23 -11.94 0.22
N PHE A 202 14.39 -12.36 0.70
CA PHE A 202 15.63 -11.58 0.61
C PHE A 202 16.40 -11.91 -0.65
N THR A 203 17.05 -10.88 -1.20
CA THR A 203 17.85 -10.99 -2.42
C THR A 203 19.33 -10.75 -2.13
N THR A 204 20.21 -11.17 -3.04
CA THR A 204 21.67 -11.00 -2.88
C THR A 204 22.09 -9.53 -2.95
N GLY A 205 21.34 -8.70 -3.67
CA GLY A 205 21.48 -7.25 -3.74
C GLY A 205 20.37 -6.51 -2.99
N SER A 206 20.30 -5.19 -3.16
CA SER A 206 19.07 -4.46 -2.87
C SER A 206 18.02 -4.84 -3.90
N PRO A 207 16.76 -5.14 -3.52
CA PRO A 207 15.68 -5.37 -4.47
C PRO A 207 15.43 -4.17 -5.41
N GLY A 208 15.77 -2.95 -4.99
CA GLY A 208 15.39 -1.72 -5.69
C GLY A 208 13.89 -1.46 -5.60
N GLU A 209 13.33 -0.81 -6.61
CA GLU A 209 11.90 -0.50 -6.67
C GLU A 209 11.06 -1.76 -6.89
N CYS A 210 10.11 -2.00 -5.98
CA CYS A 210 9.11 -3.04 -6.07
C CYS A 210 7.71 -2.41 -6.17
N TYR A 211 6.76 -3.16 -6.71
CA TYR A 211 5.41 -2.69 -7.00
C TYR A 211 4.35 -3.61 -6.43
N MET A 212 3.34 -3.03 -5.78
CA MET A 212 2.14 -3.71 -5.30
C MET A 212 0.92 -3.18 -6.08
N ALA A 213 -0.11 -4.02 -6.21
CA ALA A 213 -1.41 -3.67 -6.75
C ALA A 213 -2.46 -3.80 -5.64
N ILE A 214 -3.31 -2.79 -5.53
CA ILE A 214 -4.46 -2.77 -4.63
C ILE A 214 -5.71 -2.63 -5.49
N PRO A 215 -6.60 -3.63 -5.49
CA PRO A 215 -7.79 -3.60 -6.33
C PRO A 215 -8.84 -2.64 -5.79
N LYS A 216 -9.36 -1.78 -6.68
CA LYS A 216 -10.50 -0.91 -6.40
C LYS A 216 -11.58 -1.04 -7.50
N PRO A 217 -12.34 -2.14 -7.50
CA PRO A 217 -13.37 -2.38 -8.51
C PRO A 217 -14.62 -1.52 -8.34
N THR A 218 -14.84 -0.96 -7.15
CA THR A 218 -16.05 -0.19 -6.82
C THR A 218 -15.74 1.26 -6.49
N ALA A 219 -16.48 2.16 -7.12
CA ALA A 219 -16.45 3.57 -6.77
C ALA A 219 -17.00 3.75 -5.35
N SER A 220 -16.32 4.55 -4.53
CA SER A 220 -16.79 4.90 -3.19
C SER A 220 -17.39 6.31 -3.20
N THR A 221 -18.65 6.44 -2.78
CA THR A 221 -19.34 7.73 -2.55
C THR A 221 -20.03 7.71 -1.19
N PRO A 222 -19.89 8.74 -0.32
CA PRO A 222 -19.06 9.93 -0.45
C PRO A 222 -17.60 9.64 -0.08
N GLN A 223 -16.67 10.44 -0.63
CA GLN A 223 -15.34 10.58 -0.04
C GLN A 223 -15.50 11.09 1.38
N LEU A 224 -15.17 10.24 2.35
CA LEU A 224 -14.50 10.57 3.62
C LEU A 224 -14.72 9.42 4.62
N THR A 225 -13.60 8.91 5.15
CA THR A 225 -13.44 8.16 6.41
C THR A 225 -13.79 6.67 6.51
N SER A 226 -14.60 6.05 5.63
CA SER A 226 -14.99 4.63 5.85
C SER A 226 -14.26 3.58 5.00
N ASN A 227 -13.62 3.96 3.88
CA ASN A 227 -12.95 3.04 2.95
C ASN A 227 -11.55 3.55 2.60
N LEU A 228 -10.69 3.69 3.60
CA LEU A 228 -9.30 4.12 3.42
C LEU A 228 -8.44 2.91 3.05
N ILE A 229 -7.43 3.15 2.21
CA ILE A 229 -6.30 2.24 2.06
C ILE A 229 -5.37 2.48 3.24
N GLU A 230 -5.12 1.43 4.03
CA GLU A 230 -4.05 1.43 5.03
C GLU A 230 -2.79 0.83 4.40
N ILE A 231 -1.66 1.54 4.50
CA ILE A 231 -0.35 0.96 4.24
C ILE A 231 0.37 0.82 5.58
N GLN A 232 0.73 -0.42 5.90
CA GLN A 232 1.47 -0.81 7.08
C GLN A 232 2.88 -1.20 6.70
N ILE A 233 3.88 -0.60 7.34
CA ILE A 233 5.30 -0.90 7.13
C ILE A 233 5.85 -1.49 8.44
N GLU A 234 6.17 -2.77 8.40
CA GLU A 234 6.84 -3.46 9.51
C GLU A 234 8.35 -3.25 9.36
N VAL A 235 8.90 -2.40 10.22
CA VAL A 235 10.33 -2.17 10.34
C VAL A 235 10.87 -3.11 11.41
N VAL A 236 11.41 -4.23 10.95
CA VAL A 236 11.87 -5.34 11.80
C VAL A 236 13.29 -5.14 12.34
N CYS A 237 14.07 -4.29 11.68
CA CYS A 237 15.46 -3.99 12.01
C CYS A 237 15.63 -2.48 12.23
N THR A 238 16.57 -2.11 13.09
CA THR A 238 16.93 -0.71 13.30
C THR A 238 17.70 -0.18 12.09
N LEU A 239 17.84 1.16 11.98
CA LEU A 239 18.53 1.81 10.86
C LEU A 239 17.90 1.49 9.49
N ALA A 240 16.57 1.37 9.44
CA ALA A 240 15.87 1.12 8.18
C ALA A 240 15.73 2.41 7.38
N GLU A 241 15.92 2.31 6.08
CA GLU A 241 15.58 3.37 5.14
C GLU A 241 14.71 2.77 4.05
N PHE A 242 13.63 3.46 3.68
CA PHE A 242 12.73 2.98 2.64
C PHE A 242 12.00 4.12 1.95
N GLU A 243 11.42 3.85 0.79
CA GLU A 243 10.51 4.74 0.08
C GLU A 243 9.18 4.03 -0.14
N VAL A 244 8.10 4.81 -0.14
CA VAL A 244 6.78 4.34 -0.51
C VAL A 244 6.07 5.43 -1.28
N GLU A 245 5.49 5.10 -2.42
CA GLU A 245 4.73 6.01 -3.25
C GLU A 245 3.43 5.34 -3.67
N VAL A 246 2.29 5.96 -3.38
CA VAL A 246 0.98 5.43 -3.79
C VAL A 246 0.40 6.27 -4.91
N PHE A 247 -0.04 5.60 -5.97
CA PHE A 247 -0.66 6.18 -7.15
C PHE A 247 -2.19 6.04 -7.08
N CYS A 248 -2.91 6.97 -7.68
CA CYS A 248 -4.36 6.91 -7.69
C CYS A 248 -4.92 5.78 -8.56
N PRO A 249 -6.15 5.32 -8.26
CA PRO A 249 -6.78 4.24 -9.02
C PRO A 249 -6.80 4.61 -10.51
N THR A 250 -6.33 3.69 -11.35
CA THR A 250 -6.43 3.81 -12.81
C THR A 250 -6.64 2.42 -13.38
N PRO A 251 -7.60 2.20 -14.29
CA PRO A 251 -7.77 0.92 -14.94
C PRO A 251 -6.46 0.49 -15.63
N LEU A 252 -6.06 -0.76 -15.42
CA LEU A 252 -4.94 -1.36 -16.12
C LEU A 252 -5.27 -1.48 -17.61
N VAL A 253 -4.23 -1.51 -18.45
CA VAL A 253 -4.42 -1.56 -19.91
C VAL A 253 -4.33 -3.00 -20.40
N GLY A 254 -5.33 -3.40 -21.17
CA GLY A 254 -5.49 -4.76 -21.65
C GLY A 254 -4.58 -5.11 -22.84
N PHE A 255 -4.18 -6.38 -22.91
CA PHE A 255 -3.45 -7.00 -24.01
C PHE A 255 -4.03 -8.37 -24.35
N GLN A 256 -3.79 -8.85 -25.58
CA GLN A 256 -4.31 -10.15 -26.03
C GLN A 256 -3.38 -11.30 -25.62
N ALA A 257 -3.96 -12.38 -25.10
CA ALA A 257 -3.24 -13.63 -24.80
C ALA A 257 -4.09 -14.88 -25.03
N THR A 258 -3.52 -16.05 -24.75
CA THR A 258 -4.23 -17.34 -24.65
C THR A 258 -5.02 -17.45 -23.36
N SER A 259 -6.22 -18.06 -23.35
CA SER A 259 -7.14 -18.13 -22.21
C SER A 259 -6.72 -19.04 -21.05
N THR A 260 -5.67 -19.84 -21.23
CA THR A 260 -5.13 -20.70 -20.17
C THR A 260 -3.61 -20.76 -20.29
N ALA A 261 -2.95 -20.94 -19.15
CA ALA A 261 -1.53 -21.27 -19.09
C ALA A 261 -1.25 -22.56 -19.88
N SER A 262 -0.06 -22.61 -20.46
CA SER A 262 0.51 -23.80 -21.10
C SER A 262 1.66 -24.31 -20.23
N VAL A 263 2.02 -25.59 -20.36
CA VAL A 263 3.11 -26.16 -19.54
C VAL A 263 4.49 -25.94 -20.15
N SER A 264 4.56 -25.35 -21.35
CA SER A 264 5.82 -25.00 -22.00
C SER A 264 5.67 -23.83 -22.98
N ASN A 265 6.79 -23.15 -23.24
CA ASN A 265 6.89 -22.12 -24.28
C ASN A 265 6.47 -22.63 -25.68
N ALA A 266 6.86 -23.86 -26.04
CA ALA A 266 6.53 -24.44 -27.35
C ALA A 266 5.02 -24.65 -27.52
N GLU A 267 4.35 -25.13 -26.48
CA GLU A 267 2.90 -25.27 -26.48
C GLU A 267 2.22 -23.91 -26.57
N ALA A 268 2.61 -22.94 -25.73
CA ALA A 268 2.06 -21.59 -25.75
C ALA A 268 2.13 -20.98 -27.16
N CYS A 269 3.31 -21.01 -27.79
CA CYS A 269 3.53 -20.45 -29.13
C CYS A 269 2.72 -21.09 -30.26
N SER A 270 2.14 -22.28 -30.06
CA SER A 270 1.31 -22.96 -31.05
C SER A 270 -0.16 -22.56 -31.01
N ARG A 271 -0.58 -21.83 -29.97
CA ARG A 271 -1.98 -21.49 -29.70
C ARG A 271 -2.35 -20.16 -30.34
N THR A 272 -3.62 -19.80 -30.22
CA THR A 272 -4.17 -18.55 -30.73
C THR A 272 -4.64 -17.65 -29.59
N TYR A 273 -4.52 -16.35 -29.81
CA TYR A 273 -5.10 -15.34 -28.92
C TYR A 273 -6.62 -15.47 -28.89
N ASN A 274 -7.19 -15.50 -27.70
CA ASN A 274 -8.64 -15.65 -27.51
C ASN A 274 -9.17 -14.97 -26.24
N THR A 275 -8.33 -14.25 -25.50
CA THR A 275 -8.74 -13.48 -24.32
C THR A 275 -7.93 -12.21 -24.14
N THR A 276 -8.43 -11.33 -23.29
CA THR A 276 -7.74 -10.12 -22.84
C THR A 276 -7.31 -10.29 -21.39
N TYR A 277 -6.06 -9.96 -21.08
CA TYR A 277 -5.54 -9.79 -19.72
C TYR A 277 -4.98 -8.38 -19.56
N TYR A 278 -4.62 -7.99 -18.35
CA TYR A 278 -4.16 -6.66 -18.01
C TYR A 278 -2.81 -6.73 -17.31
N ASN A 279 -1.86 -5.85 -17.65
CA ASN A 279 -0.53 -5.86 -17.02
C ASN A 279 -0.33 -4.65 -16.09
N MET A 280 0.30 -4.89 -14.94
CA MET A 280 0.88 -3.85 -14.11
C MET A 280 2.42 -3.90 -14.24
N PRO A 281 3.06 -2.83 -14.77
CA PRO A 281 4.50 -2.84 -15.02
C PRO A 281 5.39 -2.93 -13.77
N ALA A 282 6.42 -3.77 -13.84
CA ALA A 282 7.42 -3.96 -12.78
C ALA A 282 8.63 -2.99 -12.84
N ASN A 283 8.67 -2.09 -13.83
CA ASN A 283 9.85 -1.25 -14.14
C ASN A 283 9.61 0.27 -14.03
N GLY A 284 8.66 0.71 -13.21
CA GLY A 284 8.42 2.14 -13.00
C GLY A 284 7.63 2.85 -14.10
N ALA A 285 7.30 2.20 -15.22
CA ALA A 285 6.29 2.71 -16.14
C ALA A 285 4.98 2.96 -15.38
N SER A 286 4.43 4.18 -15.42
CA SER A 286 3.13 4.49 -14.80
C SER A 286 2.02 3.65 -15.47
N ASN A 287 0.85 3.54 -14.82
CA ASN A 287 -0.33 2.90 -15.41
C ASN A 287 -0.78 3.59 -16.74
N THR A 288 -0.23 4.77 -17.03
CA THR A 288 -0.40 5.58 -18.25
C THR A 288 0.91 5.83 -19.01
N GLY A 289 2.00 5.17 -18.60
CA GLY A 289 3.37 5.49 -18.99
C GLY A 289 3.85 4.78 -20.25
N VAL A 290 5.15 4.47 -20.33
CA VAL A 290 5.72 3.72 -21.45
C VAL A 290 5.31 2.24 -21.30
N ASN A 291 4.60 1.68 -22.28
CA ASN A 291 4.16 0.29 -22.40
C ASN A 291 2.86 -0.23 -21.69
N PRO A 292 1.79 0.56 -21.45
CA PRO A 292 0.50 0.00 -21.05
C PRO A 292 -0.06 -0.93 -22.14
N GLY A 293 -0.44 -2.15 -21.77
CA GLY A 293 -0.90 -3.19 -22.71
C GLY A 293 0.23 -3.93 -23.43
N PHE A 294 1.48 -3.79 -22.96
CA PHE A 294 2.65 -4.49 -23.48
C PHE A 294 3.41 -5.13 -22.32
N PRO A 295 2.98 -6.34 -21.88
CA PRO A 295 3.61 -7.01 -20.76
C PRO A 295 5.09 -7.27 -21.05
N GLN A 296 5.93 -6.94 -20.08
CA GLN A 296 7.35 -7.26 -20.05
C GLN A 296 7.60 -8.40 -19.08
N GLU A 297 8.81 -8.96 -19.13
CA GLU A 297 9.23 -9.96 -18.14
C GLU A 297 9.05 -9.38 -16.73
N LYS A 298 8.48 -10.18 -15.82
CA LYS A 298 8.20 -9.85 -14.41
C LYS A 298 7.03 -8.90 -14.18
N ASP A 299 6.32 -8.43 -15.20
CA ASP A 299 5.08 -7.70 -14.97
C ASP A 299 4.02 -8.59 -14.30
N TRP A 300 3.24 -8.01 -13.40
CA TRP A 300 2.04 -8.68 -12.90
C TRP A 300 0.96 -8.71 -13.95
N LEU A 301 0.29 -9.86 -14.08
CA LEU A 301 -0.81 -10.07 -15.02
C LEU A 301 -2.10 -10.37 -14.28
N PHE A 302 -3.19 -9.76 -14.74
CA PHE A 302 -4.52 -9.86 -14.14
C PHE A 302 -5.60 -10.19 -15.16
N THR A 303 -6.66 -10.85 -14.70
CA THR A 303 -7.85 -11.17 -15.52
C THR A 303 -8.85 -10.02 -15.63
N ASP A 304 -8.69 -8.98 -14.81
CA ASP A 304 -9.52 -7.79 -14.76
C ASP A 304 -8.70 -6.50 -14.75
N GLU A 305 -9.33 -5.37 -15.12
CA GLU A 305 -8.67 -4.07 -15.22
C GLU A 305 -8.39 -3.41 -13.85
N ASN A 306 -8.95 -3.93 -12.76
CA ASN A 306 -8.77 -3.39 -11.42
C ASN A 306 -7.61 -4.04 -10.66
N GLY A 307 -6.98 -5.08 -11.22
CA GLY A 307 -5.88 -5.79 -10.58
C GLY A 307 -6.33 -6.67 -9.41
N GLU A 308 -7.56 -7.21 -9.47
CA GLU A 308 -8.15 -8.02 -8.39
C GLU A 308 -7.77 -9.49 -8.50
N PHE A 309 -7.69 -10.03 -9.72
CA PHE A 309 -7.51 -11.46 -9.96
C PHE A 309 -6.23 -11.72 -10.76
N PRO A 310 -5.12 -12.08 -10.09
CA PRO A 310 -3.89 -12.50 -10.74
C PRO A 310 -4.11 -13.68 -11.68
N VAL A 311 -3.34 -13.72 -12.75
CA VAL A 311 -3.32 -14.83 -13.71
C VAL A 311 -2.60 -16.04 -13.09
N ALA A 312 -2.95 -17.27 -13.48
CA ALA A 312 -2.26 -18.46 -13.01
C ALA A 312 -0.84 -18.59 -13.57
N ASP A 313 0.05 -19.23 -12.82
CA ASP A 313 1.41 -19.52 -13.25
C ASP A 313 1.48 -20.35 -14.54
N GLY A 314 2.56 -20.14 -15.29
CA GLY A 314 2.92 -20.96 -16.45
C GLY A 314 3.21 -20.13 -17.70
N PHE A 315 3.14 -20.78 -18.86
CA PHE A 315 3.55 -20.17 -20.13
C PHE A 315 2.35 -19.65 -20.93
N TRP A 316 2.39 -18.38 -21.30
CA TRP A 316 1.32 -17.67 -21.99
C TRP A 316 1.80 -17.13 -23.33
N LEU A 317 1.01 -17.31 -24.38
CA LEU A 317 1.27 -16.61 -25.64
C LEU A 317 0.69 -15.21 -25.53
N ILE A 318 1.55 -14.20 -25.57
CA ILE A 318 1.17 -12.80 -25.44
C ILE A 318 1.39 -12.05 -26.75
N LYS A 319 0.56 -11.03 -27.00
CA LYS A 319 0.71 -10.14 -28.13
C LYS A 319 1.46 -8.88 -27.70
N SER A 320 2.71 -8.71 -28.12
CA SER A 320 3.47 -7.48 -27.86
C SER A 320 3.51 -6.55 -29.09
N SER A 321 3.08 -5.29 -28.90
CA SER A 321 3.39 -4.06 -29.68
C SER A 321 2.27 -3.44 -30.57
N PRO A 322 2.24 -2.08 -30.67
CA PRO A 322 1.65 -1.30 -31.75
C PRO A 322 2.76 -0.71 -32.66
N ALA A 323 3.32 -1.50 -33.58
CA ALA A 323 4.14 -0.99 -34.69
C ALA A 323 3.74 -1.72 -35.99
N PRO A 324 3.86 -1.09 -37.18
CA PRO A 324 2.87 -1.18 -38.25
C PRO A 324 2.71 -2.61 -38.77
N LEU A 325 1.62 -3.31 -38.38
CA LEU A 325 0.95 -4.50 -38.94
C LEU A 325 1.75 -5.59 -39.71
N THR A 326 3.08 -5.53 -39.77
CA THR A 326 3.94 -6.27 -40.71
C THR A 326 5.13 -6.93 -40.02
N ALA A 327 5.34 -6.67 -38.73
CA ALA A 327 6.24 -7.43 -37.87
C ALA A 327 5.57 -7.68 -36.51
N GLN A 328 4.52 -8.51 -36.51
CA GLN A 328 4.02 -9.11 -35.28
C GLN A 328 5.02 -10.16 -34.82
N THR A 329 5.71 -9.92 -33.71
CA THR A 329 6.46 -10.97 -33.04
C THR A 329 5.61 -11.53 -31.91
N ASN A 330 5.30 -12.82 -32.01
CA ASN A 330 4.67 -13.57 -30.94
C ASN A 330 5.74 -13.89 -29.89
N TYR A 331 5.44 -13.67 -28.62
CA TYR A 331 6.32 -14.06 -27.52
C TYR A 331 5.55 -14.97 -26.56
N SER A 332 6.24 -15.95 -26.03
CA SER A 332 5.79 -16.69 -24.86
C SER A 332 6.36 -16.02 -23.61
N ALA A 333 5.51 -15.76 -22.63
CA ALA A 333 5.88 -15.23 -21.32
C ALA A 333 5.64 -16.28 -20.25
N GLU A 334 6.62 -16.46 -19.37
CA GLU A 334 6.44 -17.21 -18.13
C GLU A 334 5.88 -16.27 -17.07
N VAL A 335 4.82 -16.70 -16.41
CA VAL A 335 4.16 -15.97 -15.34
C VAL A 335 4.38 -16.73 -14.05
N GLU A 336 4.86 -16.01 -13.05
CA GLU A 336 5.04 -16.44 -11.67
C GLU A 336 4.35 -15.39 -10.80
N ASN A 337 3.24 -15.74 -10.17
CA ASN A 337 2.45 -14.87 -9.31
C ASN A 337 2.33 -15.42 -7.89
#